data_AF-A0A818E7H3-F1
#
_entry.id   AF-A0A818E7H3-F1
#
_cell.length_a   1.000
_cell.length_b   1.000
_cell.length_c   1.000
_cell.angle_alpha   90.00
_cell.angle_beta   90.00
_cell.angle_gamma   90.00
#
_symmetry.space_group_name_H-M   'P 1'
#
loop_
_entity.id
_entity.type
_entity.pdbx_description
1 polymer ?
#
loop_
_entity_poly.entity_id
_entity_poly.type
_entity_poly.pdbx_seq_one_letter_code
_entity_poly.pdbx_strand_id
1 'polypeptide(L)'
;GCSRIFSPKHSIDHRNELGKQLEEIEATRDLIQQTIIQRTENRKQHTLLKKIDQLEQESIVKIRQVAEEVRNELFKCANQLPHDVKKNLQLISNDMKIGREENDFSEIDIQQWTQKLEELKKELQNSSNISIQQDSTPLVTKININYKDT
;
A
#
# COMPACT_ATOMS: atom_id res chain seq x y z
N GLY A 1 -24.66 -59.38 3.11
CA GLY A 1 -24.77 -60.85 3.17
C GLY A 1 -23.38 -61.44 3.34
N CYS A 2 -23.23 -62.54 4.06
CA CYS A 2 -21.92 -63.15 4.28
C CYS A 2 -21.61 -64.18 3.18
N SER A 3 -20.40 -64.14 2.62
CA SER A 3 -19.97 -65.04 1.54
C SER A 3 -19.49 -66.41 2.03
N ARG A 4 -19.48 -66.66 3.35
CA ARG A 4 -18.96 -67.89 3.98
C ARG A 4 -20.10 -68.62 4.69
N ILE A 5 -20.13 -69.96 4.60
CA ILE A 5 -21.11 -70.82 5.26
C ILE A 5 -20.54 -71.23 6.63
N PHE A 6 -21.28 -70.95 7.70
CA PHE A 6 -20.86 -71.27 9.07
C PHE A 6 -21.86 -72.19 9.76
N SER A 7 -21.38 -73.05 10.66
CA SER A 7 -22.24 -73.73 11.63
C SER A 7 -22.80 -72.71 12.64
N PRO A 8 -23.91 -73.01 13.36
CA PRO A 8 -24.56 -72.05 14.24
C PRO A 8 -23.63 -71.40 15.28
N LYS A 9 -22.65 -72.14 15.82
CA LYS A 9 -21.66 -71.61 16.78
C LYS A 9 -20.65 -70.68 16.10
N HIS A 10 -20.08 -71.08 14.97
CA HIS A 10 -19.12 -70.26 14.22
C HIS A 10 -19.75 -69.01 13.58
N SER A 11 -21.06 -69.03 13.32
CA SER A 11 -21.80 -67.85 12.87
C SER A 11 -21.88 -66.76 13.94
N ILE A 12 -21.92 -67.14 15.22
CA ILE A 12 -21.95 -66.20 16.35
C ILE A 12 -20.55 -65.60 16.53
N ASP A 13 -19.50 -66.42 16.51
CA ASP A 13 -18.11 -65.95 16.58
C ASP A 13 -17.78 -64.98 15.43
N HIS A 14 -18.19 -65.32 14.20
CA HIS A 14 -18.00 -64.45 13.04
C HIS A 14 -18.76 -63.12 13.17
N ARG A 15 -19.97 -63.14 13.73
CA ARG A 15 -20.75 -61.92 13.95
C ARG A 15 -20.13 -61.03 15.03
N ASN A 16 -19.57 -61.63 16.08
CA ASN A 16 -18.83 -60.90 17.11
C ASN A 16 -17.57 -60.24 16.52
N GLU A 17 -16.86 -60.94 15.64
CA GLU A 17 -15.69 -60.41 14.95
C GLU A 17 -16.05 -59.24 14.01
N LEU A 18 -17.15 -59.34 13.26
CA LEU A 18 -17.67 -58.23 12.47
C LEU A 18 -18.08 -57.03 13.34
N GLY A 19 -18.61 -57.28 14.55
CA GLY A 19 -18.93 -56.23 15.52
C GLY A 19 -17.68 -55.44 15.93
N LYS A 20 -16.58 -56.14 16.23
CA LYS A 20 -15.29 -55.50 16.54
C LYS A 20 -14.75 -54.66 15.37
N GLN A 21 -14.82 -55.19 14.14
CA GLN A 21 -14.39 -54.44 12.95
C GLN A 21 -15.24 -53.18 12.73
N LEU A 22 -16.55 -53.24 13.03
CA LEU A 22 -17.40 -52.06 12.97
C LEU A 22 -17.02 -51.02 14.03
N GLU A 23 -16.76 -51.45 15.27
CA GLU A 23 -16.28 -50.56 16.34
C GLU A 23 -14.96 -49.86 15.96
N GLU A 24 -14.02 -50.57 15.33
CA GLU A 24 -12.78 -49.99 14.82
C GLU A 24 -13.02 -48.94 13.72
N ILE A 25 -13.97 -49.19 12.81
CA ILE A 25 -14.37 -48.25 11.77
C ILE A 25 -15.01 -47.00 12.40
N GLU A 26 -15.88 -47.17 13.39
CA GLU A 26 -16.52 -46.06 14.10
C GLU A 26 -15.51 -45.21 14.87
N ALA A 27 -14.57 -45.84 15.57
CA ALA A 27 -13.48 -45.14 16.25
C ALA A 27 -12.61 -44.35 15.27
N THR A 28 -12.30 -44.93 14.10
CA THR A 28 -11.53 -44.26 13.04
C THR A 28 -12.30 -43.07 12.48
N ARG A 29 -13.60 -43.21 12.22
CA ARG A 29 -14.48 -42.12 11.77
C ARG A 29 -14.46 -40.97 12.78
N ASP A 30 -14.62 -41.27 14.07
CA ASP A 30 -14.67 -40.27 15.12
C ASP A 30 -13.34 -39.51 15.25
N LEU A 31 -12.21 -40.21 15.10
CA LEU A 31 -10.88 -39.59 15.07
C LEU A 31 -10.72 -38.64 13.86
N ILE A 32 -11.18 -39.05 12.68
CA ILE A 32 -11.17 -38.20 11.48
C ILE A 32 -12.04 -36.96 11.73
N GLN A 33 -13.23 -37.14 12.30
CA GLN A 33 -14.15 -36.04 12.58
C GLN A 33 -13.57 -35.04 13.58
N GLN A 34 -12.94 -35.51 14.66
CA GLN A 34 -12.22 -34.66 15.60
C GLN A 34 -11.05 -33.91 14.93
N THR A 35 -10.29 -34.59 14.09
CA THR A 35 -9.18 -33.97 13.34
C THR A 35 -9.68 -32.86 12.41
N ILE A 36 -10.81 -33.07 11.75
CA ILE A 36 -11.45 -32.04 10.92
C ILE A 36 -11.81 -30.84 11.80
N ILE A 37 -12.56 -31.05 12.91
CA ILE A 37 -13.00 -29.99 13.82
C ILE A 37 -11.81 -29.14 14.28
N GLN A 38 -10.75 -29.77 14.80
CA GLN A 38 -9.54 -29.09 15.27
C GLN A 38 -8.85 -28.26 14.18
N ARG A 39 -8.82 -28.75 12.93
CA ARG A 39 -8.27 -28.00 11.79
C ARG A 39 -9.17 -26.82 11.38
N THR A 40 -10.49 -26.98 11.45
CA THR A 40 -11.44 -25.89 11.18
C THR A 40 -11.38 -24.78 12.21
N GLU A 41 -11.27 -25.11 13.49
CA GLU A 41 -11.24 -24.11 14.57
C GLU A 41 -9.96 -23.26 14.52
N ASN A 42 -8.83 -23.84 14.10
CA ASN A 42 -7.54 -23.13 13.98
C ASN A 42 -7.34 -22.36 12.65
N ARG A 43 -8.37 -22.20 11.81
CA ARG A 43 -8.25 -21.52 10.50
C ARG A 43 -7.68 -20.11 10.58
N LYS A 44 -7.95 -19.37 11.67
CA LYS A 44 -7.45 -17.99 11.85
C LYS A 44 -5.96 -17.91 12.18
N GLN A 45 -5.33 -19.00 12.60
CA GLN A 45 -3.89 -19.03 12.89
C GLN A 45 -3.04 -19.49 11.71
N HIS A 46 -3.65 -19.68 10.54
CA HIS A 46 -2.96 -20.19 9.37
C HIS A 46 -1.78 -19.28 9.01
N THR A 47 -0.58 -19.83 8.87
CA THR A 47 0.64 -19.08 8.58
C THR A 47 0.55 -18.27 7.28
N LEU A 48 -0.20 -18.78 6.29
CA LEU A 48 -0.50 -18.04 5.06
C LEU A 48 -1.34 -16.78 5.29
N LEU A 49 -2.26 -16.75 6.27
CA LEU A 49 -3.00 -15.51 6.59
C LEU A 49 -2.05 -14.45 7.12
N LYS A 50 -1.15 -14.81 8.05
CA LYS A 50 -0.10 -13.89 8.51
C LYS A 50 0.77 -13.37 7.37
N LYS A 51 1.02 -14.22 6.35
CA LYS A 51 1.77 -13.81 5.17
C LYS A 51 0.99 -12.83 4.29
N ILE A 52 -0.33 -13.01 4.16
CA ILE A 52 -1.21 -12.06 3.48
C ILE A 52 -1.20 -10.72 4.23
N ASP A 53 -1.39 -10.74 5.55
CA ASP A 53 -1.38 -9.53 6.39
C ASP A 53 -0.04 -8.77 6.26
N GLN A 54 1.08 -9.51 6.24
CA GLN A 54 2.40 -8.93 6.03
C GLN A 54 2.51 -8.25 4.65
N LEU A 55 2.10 -8.93 3.57
CA LEU A 55 2.16 -8.39 2.21
C LEU A 55 1.23 -7.17 2.04
N GLU A 56 0.07 -7.18 2.68
CA GLU A 56 -0.84 -6.04 2.74
C GLU A 56 -0.14 -4.84 3.41
N GLN A 57 0.43 -5.05 4.60
CA GLN A 57 1.08 -3.99 5.34
C GLN A 57 2.29 -3.41 4.59
N GLU A 58 3.12 -4.26 3.99
CA GLU A 58 4.24 -3.83 3.14
C GLU A 58 3.76 -2.98 1.95
N SER A 59 2.63 -3.34 1.34
CA SER A 59 2.04 -2.61 0.22
C SER A 59 1.51 -1.24 0.65
N ILE A 60 0.83 -1.15 1.80
CA ILE A 60 0.35 0.11 2.38
C ILE A 60 1.52 1.06 2.67
N VAL A 61 2.61 0.54 3.25
CA VAL A 61 3.81 1.32 3.54
C VAL A 61 4.40 1.91 2.26
N LYS A 62 4.53 1.10 1.20
CA LYS A 62 5.03 1.57 -0.11
C LYS A 62 4.15 2.67 -0.70
N ILE A 63 2.83 2.49 -0.70
CA ILE A 63 1.89 3.51 -1.19
C ILE A 63 2.06 4.83 -0.44
N ARG A 64 2.15 4.76 0.89
CA ARG A 64 2.33 5.95 1.74
C ARG A 64 3.65 6.65 1.47
N GLN A 65 4.72 5.89 1.32
CA GLN A 65 6.05 6.43 1.04
C GLN A 65 6.07 7.19 -0.29
N VAL A 66 5.63 6.56 -1.38
CA VAL A 66 5.60 7.21 -2.70
C VAL A 66 4.71 8.45 -2.70
N ALA A 67 3.55 8.39 -2.06
CA ALA A 67 2.67 9.55 -1.94
C ALA A 67 3.34 10.71 -1.17
N GLU A 68 4.10 10.41 -0.13
CA GLU A 68 4.80 11.41 0.67
C GLU A 68 6.00 12.01 -0.07
N GLU A 69 6.73 11.21 -0.83
CA GLU A 69 7.80 11.69 -1.72
C GLU A 69 7.24 12.69 -2.74
N VAL A 70 6.15 12.34 -3.43
CA VAL A 70 5.51 13.22 -4.42
C VAL A 70 4.95 14.50 -3.76
N ARG A 71 4.34 14.41 -2.57
CA ARG A 71 3.91 15.60 -1.82
C ARG A 71 5.06 16.52 -1.49
N ASN A 72 6.18 15.97 -1.03
CA ASN A 72 7.37 16.75 -0.69
C ASN A 72 7.98 17.43 -1.92
N GLU A 73 8.01 16.75 -3.06
CA GLU A 73 8.42 17.36 -4.33
C GLU A 73 7.48 18.49 -4.74
N LEU A 74 6.17 18.26 -4.67
CA LEU A 74 5.17 19.29 -4.95
C LEU A 74 5.35 20.51 -4.04
N PHE A 75 5.56 20.32 -2.74
CA PHE A 75 5.81 21.42 -1.81
C PHE A 75 7.09 22.19 -2.16
N LYS A 76 8.16 21.50 -2.56
CA LYS A 76 9.39 22.17 -3.02
C LYS A 76 9.13 23.02 -4.25
N CYS A 77 8.50 22.45 -5.28
CA CYS A 77 8.19 23.15 -6.52
C CYS A 77 7.22 24.33 -6.28
N ALA A 78 6.18 24.13 -5.48
CA ALA A 78 5.18 25.15 -5.18
C ALA A 78 5.76 26.32 -4.36
N ASN A 79 6.73 26.05 -3.49
CA ASN A 79 7.36 27.08 -2.66
C ASN A 79 8.55 27.79 -3.34
N GLN A 80 9.09 27.22 -4.43
CA GLN A 80 10.24 27.79 -5.12
C GLN A 80 9.90 29.14 -5.75
N LEU A 81 8.79 29.24 -6.49
CA LEU A 81 8.39 30.48 -7.15
C LEU A 81 8.14 31.64 -6.15
N PRO A 82 7.34 31.47 -5.07
CA PRO A 82 7.20 32.50 -4.05
C PRO A 82 8.53 32.89 -3.38
N HIS A 83 9.44 31.93 -3.19
CA HIS A 83 10.76 32.19 -2.61
C HIS A 83 11.62 33.06 -3.54
N ASP A 84 11.68 32.71 -4.83
CA ASP A 84 12.45 33.45 -5.84
C ASP A 84 11.90 34.86 -6.03
N VAL A 85 10.58 35.02 -6.10
CA VAL A 85 9.93 36.33 -6.16
C VAL A 85 10.25 37.17 -4.93
N LYS A 86 10.19 36.59 -3.72
CA LYS A 86 10.53 37.30 -2.49
C LYS A 86 11.98 37.78 -2.50
N LYS A 87 12.91 36.95 -2.97
CA LYS A 87 14.34 37.32 -3.08
C LYS A 87 14.53 38.47 -4.07
N ASN A 88 13.89 38.42 -5.23
CA ASN A 88 13.97 39.48 -6.23
C ASN A 88 13.37 40.81 -5.73
N LEU A 89 12.25 40.74 -5.00
CA LEU A 89 11.65 41.92 -4.36
C LEU A 89 12.59 42.55 -3.33
N GLN A 90 13.34 41.74 -2.56
CA GLN A 90 14.32 42.26 -1.61
C GLN A 90 15.48 42.98 -2.32
N LEU A 91 15.96 42.44 -3.45
CA LEU A 91 16.99 43.10 -4.26
C LEU A 91 16.51 44.46 -4.78
N ILE A 92 15.32 44.50 -5.39
CA ILE A 92 14.73 45.76 -5.88
C ILE A 92 14.54 46.75 -4.72
N SER A 93 14.08 46.30 -3.55
CA SER A 93 13.89 47.16 -2.38
C SER A 93 15.21 47.76 -1.87
N ASN A 94 16.30 46.98 -1.90
CA ASN A 94 17.61 47.45 -1.51
C ASN A 94 18.16 48.46 -2.53
N ASP A 95 18.06 48.18 -3.82
CA ASP A 95 18.49 49.10 -4.88
C ASP A 95 17.75 50.44 -4.79
N MET A 96 16.43 50.40 -4.59
CA MET A 96 15.60 51.59 -4.38
C MET A 96 15.99 52.37 -3.13
N LYS A 97 16.37 51.67 -2.05
CA LYS A 97 16.80 52.30 -0.80
C LYS A 97 18.14 53.01 -1.00
N ILE A 98 19.11 52.36 -1.63
CA ILE A 98 20.44 52.93 -1.91
C ILE A 98 20.28 54.16 -2.81
N GLY A 99 19.58 54.05 -3.95
CA GLY A 99 19.38 55.19 -4.84
C GLY A 99 18.69 56.36 -4.16
N ARG A 100 17.74 56.10 -3.25
CA ARG A 100 17.08 57.15 -2.44
C ARG A 100 18.02 57.79 -1.41
N GLU A 101 18.84 57.00 -0.72
CA GLU A 101 19.78 57.48 0.31
C GLU A 101 20.94 58.28 -0.30
N GLU A 102 21.45 57.82 -1.44
CA GLU A 102 22.52 58.47 -2.20
C GLU A 102 22.02 59.59 -3.11
N ASN A 103 20.68 59.70 -3.25
CA ASN A 103 20.01 60.59 -4.21
C ASN A 103 20.50 60.39 -5.65
N ASP A 104 20.95 59.17 -5.95
CA ASP A 104 21.54 58.72 -7.21
C ASP A 104 20.57 57.75 -7.88
N PHE A 105 19.52 58.31 -8.46
CA PHE A 105 18.58 57.57 -9.30
C PHE A 105 18.15 58.43 -10.48
N SER A 106 17.94 57.77 -11.60
CA SER A 106 17.48 58.36 -12.85
C SER A 106 16.11 57.85 -13.25
N GLU A 107 15.52 58.46 -14.27
CA GLU A 107 14.29 57.98 -14.89
C GLU A 107 14.44 56.53 -15.41
N ILE A 108 15.65 56.16 -15.85
CA ILE A 108 15.97 54.81 -16.32
C ILE A 108 15.85 53.81 -15.16
N ASP A 109 16.35 54.15 -13.97
CA ASP A 109 16.29 53.27 -12.80
C ASP A 109 14.85 53.05 -12.35
N ILE A 110 14.05 54.12 -12.33
CA ILE A 110 12.61 54.04 -12.02
C ILE A 110 11.88 53.14 -13.02
N GLN A 111 12.16 53.30 -14.33
CA GLN A 111 11.57 52.49 -15.37
C GLN A 111 11.97 51.01 -15.23
N GLN A 112 13.25 50.72 -14.93
CA GLN A 112 13.75 49.37 -14.71
C GLN A 112 13.09 48.70 -13.49
N TRP A 113 13.00 49.39 -12.35
CA TRP A 113 12.34 48.84 -11.17
C TRP A 113 10.86 48.57 -11.43
N THR A 114 10.17 49.49 -12.13
CA THR A 114 8.76 49.34 -12.49
C THR A 114 8.54 48.12 -13.38
N GLN A 115 9.40 47.94 -14.39
CA GLN A 115 9.31 46.79 -15.30
C GLN A 115 9.54 45.48 -14.54
N LYS A 116 10.61 45.39 -13.73
CA LYS A 116 10.91 44.19 -12.93
C LYS A 116 9.76 43.83 -11.99
N LEU A 117 9.11 44.82 -11.37
CA LEU A 117 7.96 44.59 -10.49
C LEU A 117 6.75 44.04 -11.25
N GLU A 118 6.47 44.54 -12.46
CA GLU A 118 5.39 44.01 -13.30
C GLU A 118 5.68 42.61 -13.84
N GLU A 119 6.94 42.28 -14.12
CA GLU A 119 7.38 40.93 -14.48
C GLU A 119 7.13 39.94 -13.32
N LEU A 120 7.60 40.26 -12.10
CA LEU A 120 7.38 39.42 -10.92
C LEU A 120 5.90 39.20 -10.62
N LYS A 121 5.06 40.23 -10.84
CA LYS A 121 3.60 40.15 -10.68
C LYS A 121 2.98 39.17 -11.68
N LYS A 122 3.43 39.18 -12.94
CA LYS A 122 2.96 38.23 -13.96
C LYS A 122 3.41 36.80 -13.66
N GLU A 123 4.63 36.61 -13.19
CA GLU A 123 5.14 35.29 -12.79
C GLU A 123 4.30 34.67 -11.65
N LEU A 124 3.95 35.45 -10.64
CA LEU A 124 3.04 35.05 -9.57
C LEU A 124 1.65 34.64 -10.08
N GLN A 125 1.11 35.39 -11.05
CA GLN A 125 -0.21 35.13 -11.63
C GLN A 125 -0.23 33.89 -12.54
N ASN A 126 0.90 33.55 -13.17
CA ASN A 126 1.01 32.41 -14.10
C ASN A 126 1.47 31.11 -13.42
N SER A 127 1.43 31.02 -12.09
CA SER A 127 2.03 29.96 -11.26
C SER A 127 1.46 28.53 -11.41
N SER A 128 0.58 28.27 -12.38
CA SER A 128 -0.09 26.98 -12.58
C SER A 128 0.61 26.08 -13.62
N ASN A 129 1.94 25.93 -13.56
CA ASN A 129 2.69 25.06 -14.48
C ASN A 129 2.88 23.62 -13.98
N ILE A 130 2.30 23.25 -12.83
CA ILE A 130 2.45 21.91 -12.26
C ILE A 130 1.22 21.07 -12.60
N SER A 131 1.43 19.93 -13.28
CA SER A 131 0.40 18.94 -13.54
C SER A 131 0.74 17.63 -12.84
N ILE A 132 -0.25 17.00 -12.21
CA ILE A 132 -0.11 15.67 -11.62
C ILE A 132 -0.54 14.65 -12.68
N GLN A 133 0.28 13.63 -12.89
CA GLN A 133 -0.02 12.51 -13.77
C GLN A 133 0.18 11.20 -13.01
N GLN A 134 -0.59 10.18 -13.40
CA GLN A 134 -0.48 8.85 -12.84
C GLN A 134 0.35 7.97 -13.78
N ASP A 135 1.36 7.29 -13.25
CA ASP A 135 2.10 6.27 -13.99
C ASP A 135 1.22 5.01 -14.19
N SER A 136 1.37 4.37 -15.34
CA SER A 136 0.76 3.09 -15.68
C SER A 136 1.33 1.89 -14.90
N THR A 137 2.50 2.05 -14.27
CA THR A 137 3.19 0.96 -13.57
C THR A 137 2.54 0.67 -12.20
N PRO A 138 2.10 -0.57 -11.92
CA PRO A 138 1.44 -0.90 -10.66
C PRO A 138 2.43 -0.92 -9.50
N LEU A 139 2.14 -0.14 -8.45
CA LEU A 139 2.94 -0.10 -7.23
C LEU A 139 2.75 -1.33 -6.33
N VAL A 140 1.56 -1.96 -6.41
CA VAL A 140 1.21 -3.15 -5.62
C VAL A 140 0.96 -4.33 -6.55
N THR A 141 1.58 -5.46 -6.23
CA THR A 141 1.41 -6.71 -6.98
C THR A 141 0.22 -7.51 -6.46
N LYS A 142 -0.43 -8.23 -7.36
CA LYS A 142 -1.55 -9.11 -7.02
C LYS A 142 -1.06 -10.34 -6.25
N ILE A 143 -1.67 -10.62 -5.10
CA ILE A 143 -1.46 -11.85 -4.35
C ILE A 143 -2.32 -12.95 -4.96
N ASN A 144 -1.72 -14.09 -5.28
CA ASN A 144 -2.41 -15.27 -5.83
C ASN A 144 -2.21 -16.48 -4.91
N ILE A 145 -3.23 -17.34 -4.83
CA ILE A 145 -3.14 -18.64 -4.18
C ILE A 145 -2.88 -19.68 -5.27
N ASN A 146 -1.75 -20.37 -5.19
CA ASN A 146 -1.42 -21.46 -6.09
C ASN A 146 -1.79 -22.78 -5.41
N TYR A 147 -2.66 -23.56 -6.06
CA TYR A 147 -2.97 -24.92 -5.64
C TYR A 147 -1.93 -25.83 -6.29
N LYS A 148 -1.25 -26.66 -5.49
CA LYS A 148 -0.47 -27.75 -6.05
C LYS A 148 -1.46 -28.85 -6.42
N ASP A 149 -1.54 -29.19 -7.70
CA ASP A 149 -2.20 -30.41 -8.13
C ASP A 149 -1.46 -31.59 -7.46
N THR A 150 -2.17 -32.32 -6.59
CA THR A 150 -1.73 -33.57 -5.96
C THR A 150 -2.06 -34.77 -6.83
#